data_AF-A0A4R6FSL0-F1
#
_entry.id   AF-A0A4R6FSL0-F1
#
_cell.length_a   1.000
_cell.length_b   1.000
_cell.length_c   1.000
_cell.angle_alpha   90.00
_cell.angle_beta   90.00
_cell.angle_gamma   90.00
#
_symmetry.space_group_name_H-M   'P 1'
#
loop_
_entity.id
_entity.type
_entity.pdbx_description
1 polymer ?
#
loop_
_entity_poly.entity_id
_entity_poly.type
_entity_poly.pdbx_seq_one_letter_code
_entity_poly.pdbx_strand_id
1 'polypeptide(L)'
;MGGLSIWHYLVLGIVILLLFGKGRFSDMMGDVAKGIKSFKQGMTDEEEPKDSKSGKEPSRIESKPVSEPHYEHEADRHREER
;
A
#
# COMPACT_ATOMS: atom_id res chain seq x y z
N MET A 1 23.12 36.63 8.21
CA MET A 1 21.79 36.45 7.60
C MET A 1 21.65 35.00 7.14
N GLY A 2 21.49 34.07 8.09
CA GLY A 2 21.61 32.61 7.89
C GLY A 2 20.33 32.02 7.30
N GLY A 3 20.09 32.28 6.03
CA GLY A 3 18.92 31.81 5.30
C GLY A 3 18.88 30.28 5.23
N LEU A 4 17.79 29.72 5.74
CA LEU A 4 17.21 28.43 5.32
C LEU A 4 18.18 27.24 5.35
N SER A 5 18.84 27.04 6.49
CA SER A 5 19.51 25.76 6.79
C SER A 5 18.51 24.61 6.68
N ILE A 6 18.94 23.47 6.15
CA ILE A 6 18.17 22.22 6.01
C ILE A 6 17.44 21.85 7.31
N TRP A 7 18.02 22.21 8.46
CA TRP A 7 17.41 22.06 9.78
C TRP A 7 16.04 22.75 9.92
N HIS A 8 15.85 23.91 9.30
CA HIS A 8 14.60 24.65 9.36
C HIS A 8 13.46 23.90 8.64
N TYR A 9 13.73 23.33 7.47
CA TYR A 9 12.75 22.55 6.72
C TYR A 9 12.36 21.25 7.43
N LEU A 10 13.31 20.60 8.13
CA LEU A 10 13.03 19.42 8.93
C LEU A 10 12.06 19.74 10.09
N VAL A 11 12.33 20.84 10.82
CA VAL A 11 11.46 21.30 11.90
C VAL A 11 10.08 21.71 11.36
N LEU A 12 10.02 22.43 10.24
CA LEU A 12 8.77 22.83 9.60
C LEU A 12 7.93 21.61 9.16
N GLY A 13 8.56 20.59 8.58
CA GLY A 13 7.89 19.35 8.18
C GLY A 13 7.24 18.62 9.35
N ILE A 14 7.93 18.56 10.50
CA ILE A 14 7.39 17.97 11.73
C ILE A 14 6.18 18.76 12.25
N VAL A 15 6.27 20.10 12.27
CA VAL A 15 5.17 20.96 12.72
C VAL A 15 3.93 20.76 11.83
N ILE A 16 4.10 20.72 10.50
CA ILE A 16 2.99 20.46 9.58
C ILE A 16 2.39 19.07 9.80
N LEU A 17 3.22 18.04 9.98
CA LEU A 17 2.72 16.69 10.24
C LEU A 17 1.96 16.58 11.57
N LEU A 18 2.35 17.32 12.60
CA LEU A 18 1.64 17.38 13.88
C LEU A 18 0.30 18.14 13.78
N LEU A 19 0.25 19.25 13.02
CA LEU A 19 -0.96 20.05 12.84
C LEU A 19 -2.02 19.31 12.01
N PHE A 20 -1.60 18.63 10.94
CA PHE A 20 -2.51 17.92 10.04
C PHE A 20 -2.74 16.46 10.48
N GLY A 21 -1.84 15.90 11.29
CA GLY A 21 -1.88 14.52 11.74
C GLY A 21 -1.52 13.51 10.63
N LYS A 22 -1.04 12.32 11.03
CA LYS A 22 -0.60 11.26 10.10
C LYS A 22 -1.72 10.71 9.18
N GLY A 23 -2.98 10.81 9.61
CA GLY A 23 -4.13 10.25 8.87
C GLY A 23 -4.45 11.04 7.60
N ARG A 24 -4.65 12.36 7.73
CA ARG A 24 -5.05 13.22 6.61
C ARG A 24 -3.91 13.49 5.63
N PHE A 25 -2.68 13.62 6.13
CA PHE A 25 -1.51 13.83 5.28
C PHE A 25 -1.24 12.64 4.35
N SER A 26 -1.39 11.40 4.82
CA SER A 26 -1.12 10.21 4.01
C SER A 26 -2.11 10.03 2.86
N ASP A 27 -3.41 10.23 3.11
CA ASP A 27 -4.44 10.10 2.07
C ASP A 27 -4.28 11.19 0.99
N MET A 28 -4.07 12.45 1.41
CA MET A 28 -3.84 13.56 0.47
C MET A 28 -2.53 13.41 -0.32
N MET A 29 -1.45 13.00 0.34
CA MET A 29 -0.16 12.74 -0.32
C MET A 29 -0.29 11.60 -1.35
N GLY A 30 -1.09 10.58 -1.07
CA GLY A 30 -1.37 9.47 -1.98
C GLY A 30 -2.07 9.93 -3.26
N ASP A 31 -3.08 10.80 -3.15
CA ASP A 31 -3.81 11.32 -4.31
C ASP A 31 -2.98 12.33 -5.11
N VAL A 32 -2.19 13.17 -4.44
CA VAL A 32 -1.20 14.04 -5.10
C VAL A 32 -0.13 13.22 -5.83
N ALA A 33 0.38 12.15 -5.20
CA ALA A 33 1.39 11.28 -5.82
C ALA A 33 0.84 10.56 -7.06
N LYS A 34 -0.42 10.09 -7.02
CA LYS A 34 -1.08 9.52 -8.21
C LYS A 34 -1.23 10.55 -9.33
N GLY A 35 -1.67 11.77 -9.01
CA GLY A 35 -1.81 12.85 -9.99
C GLY A 35 -0.49 13.23 -10.67
N ILE A 36 0.58 13.39 -9.88
CA ILE A 36 1.92 13.69 -10.40
C ILE A 36 2.47 12.52 -11.21
N LYS A 37 2.24 11.26 -10.78
CA LYS A 37 2.68 10.07 -11.51
C LYS A 37 1.98 9.95 -12.87
N SER A 38 0.66 10.17 -12.93
CA SER A 38 -0.08 10.19 -14.19
C SER A 38 0.35 11.34 -15.10
N PHE A 39 0.67 12.51 -14.54
CA PHE A 39 1.21 13.63 -15.31
C PHE A 39 2.59 13.31 -15.90
N LYS A 40 3.51 12.76 -15.08
CA LYS A 40 4.83 12.33 -15.55
C LYS A 40 4.74 11.21 -16.57
N GLN A 41 3.86 10.23 -16.34
CA GLN A 41 3.64 9.12 -17.25
C GLN A 41 3.10 9.62 -18.60
N GLY A 42 2.09 10.50 -18.60
CA GLY A 42 1.56 11.09 -19.84
C GLY A 42 2.60 11.91 -20.62
N MET A 43 3.54 12.54 -19.93
CA MET A 43 4.61 13.31 -20.55
C MET A 43 5.82 12.46 -20.99
N THR A 44 5.97 11.24 -20.44
CA THR A 44 7.02 10.28 -20.81
C THR A 44 6.52 9.28 -21.88
N ASP A 45 5.20 9.05 -21.98
CA ASP A 45 4.57 8.16 -22.97
C ASP A 45 4.71 8.70 -24.41
N GLU A 46 5.00 10.01 -24.58
CA GLU A 46 5.39 10.59 -25.87
C GLU A 46 6.81 10.18 -26.33
N GLU A 47 7.65 9.63 -25.43
CA GLU A 47 9.07 9.35 -25.73
C GLU A 47 9.49 7.86 -25.64
N GLU A 48 8.78 6.95 -24.94
CA GLU A 48 9.12 5.51 -24.91
C GLU A 48 7.92 4.55 -24.74
N PRO A 49 7.91 3.37 -25.40
CA PRO A 49 6.89 2.36 -25.18
C PRO A 49 7.19 1.49 -23.94
N LYS A 50 6.35 1.67 -22.90
CA LYS A 50 5.97 0.70 -21.84
C LYS A 50 7.04 0.33 -20.78
N ASP A 51 6.87 0.84 -19.56
CA ASP A 51 6.82 0.00 -18.35
C ASP A 51 6.27 0.81 -17.16
N SER A 52 5.21 0.33 -16.51
CA SER A 52 4.77 0.87 -15.23
C SER A 52 4.13 -0.23 -14.39
N LYS A 53 4.92 -1.25 -14.08
CA LYS A 53 4.78 -1.99 -12.82
C LYS A 53 5.03 -1.05 -11.64
N SER A 54 4.00 -0.35 -11.19
CA SER A 54 4.02 0.28 -9.88
C SER A 54 2.58 0.42 -9.36
N GLY A 55 2.02 -0.74 -9.05
CA GLY A 55 0.94 -0.92 -8.10
C GLY A 55 1.39 -2.04 -7.18
N LYS A 56 2.18 -1.70 -6.15
CA LYS A 56 2.37 -2.60 -5.02
C LYS A 56 0.99 -2.72 -4.39
N GLU A 57 0.35 -3.88 -4.58
CA GLU A 57 -0.87 -4.27 -3.88
C GLU A 57 -0.78 -3.80 -2.42
N PRO A 58 -1.69 -2.94 -1.92
CA PRO A 58 -1.85 -2.85 -0.50
C PRO A 58 -2.24 -4.25 -0.04
N SER A 59 -1.36 -4.88 0.73
CA SER A 59 -1.57 -6.13 1.44
C SER A 59 -3.03 -6.24 1.81
N ARG A 60 -3.75 -7.08 1.05
CA ARG A 60 -5.02 -7.65 1.47
C ARG A 60 -4.71 -8.25 2.83
N ILE A 61 -5.21 -7.62 3.88
CA ILE A 61 -5.28 -8.22 5.20
C ILE A 61 -6.26 -9.38 5.01
N GLU A 62 -5.73 -10.48 4.47
CA GLU A 62 -6.36 -11.78 4.50
C GLU A 62 -6.36 -12.18 5.96
N SER A 63 -7.38 -11.70 6.66
CA SER A 63 -7.86 -12.33 7.87
C SER A 63 -8.27 -13.73 7.41
N LYS A 64 -7.32 -14.65 7.42
CA LYS A 64 -7.51 -16.08 7.28
C LYS A 64 -8.25 -16.47 8.57
N PRO A 65 -9.59 -16.66 8.58
CA PRO A 65 -10.20 -17.25 9.74
C PRO A 65 -9.54 -18.62 9.93
N VAL A 66 -9.10 -18.79 11.16
CA VAL A 66 -8.34 -19.89 11.69
C VAL A 66 -9.00 -21.22 11.31
N SER A 67 -8.22 -22.13 10.74
CA SER A 67 -8.35 -23.59 10.87
C SER A 67 -9.76 -24.18 10.88
N GLU A 68 -10.22 -24.69 9.73
CA GLU A 68 -11.03 -25.90 9.75
C GLU A 68 -10.07 -27.09 9.97
N PRO A 69 -10.08 -27.75 11.13
CA PRO A 69 -9.49 -29.08 11.24
C PRO A 69 -10.25 -30.01 10.30
N HIS A 70 -9.55 -30.47 9.28
CA HIS A 70 -9.98 -31.55 8.40
C HIS A 70 -10.04 -32.84 9.22
N TYR A 71 -11.17 -33.09 9.88
CA TYR A 71 -11.48 -34.41 10.39
C TYR A 71 -11.99 -35.23 9.21
N GLU A 72 -11.07 -35.89 8.51
CA GLU A 72 -11.40 -37.07 7.72
C GLU A 72 -11.96 -38.12 8.69
N HIS A 73 -13.28 -38.15 8.82
CA HIS A 73 -13.96 -39.28 9.42
C HIS A 73 -13.89 -40.42 8.42
N GLU A 74 -12.84 -41.20 8.60
CA GLU A 74 -12.51 -42.51 8.05
C GLU A 74 -13.62 -43.56 8.36
N ALA A 75 -14.89 -43.22 8.15
CA ALA A 75 -16.05 -43.95 8.64
C ALA A 75 -16.89 -44.63 7.54
N ASP A 76 -16.47 -44.59 6.27
CA ASP A 76 -17.20 -45.27 5.18
C ASP A 76 -16.46 -46.48 4.58
N ARG A 77 -15.19 -46.73 4.94
CA ARG A 77 -14.47 -47.92 4.42
C ARG A 77 -14.77 -49.25 5.13
N HIS A 78 -15.55 -49.25 6.21
CA HIS A 78 -15.79 -50.46 7.00
C HIS A 78 -17.19 -51.08 6.85
N ARG A 79 -18.03 -50.54 5.96
CA ARG A 79 -19.40 -51.04 5.70
C ARG A 79 -19.54 -51.91 4.45
N GLU A 80 -18.52 -52.00 3.59
CA GLU A 80 -18.57 -52.80 2.36
C GLU A 80 -18.01 -54.24 2.49
N GLU A 81 -17.46 -54.64 3.64
CA GLU A 81 -16.83 -55.97 3.80
C GLU A 81 -17.54 -56.92 4.80
N ARG A 82 -18.85 -56.78 5.02
CA ARG A 82 -19.66 -57.81 5.72
C ARG A 82 -20.94 -58.18 4.99
#